data_AF-A0A410WPV9-F1
#
_entry.id   AF-A0A410WPV9-F1
#
_cell.length_a   1.000
_cell.length_b   1.000
_cell.length_c   1.000
_cell.angle_alpha   90.00
_cell.angle_beta   90.00
_cell.angle_gamma   90.00
#
_symmetry.space_group_name_H-M   'P 1'
#
loop_
_entity.id
_entity.type
_entity.pdbx_description
1 polymer ?
#
loop_
_entity_poly.entity_id
_entity_poly.type
_entity_poly.pdbx_seq_one_letter_code
_entity_poly.pdbx_strand_id
1 'polypeptide(L)'
;MYTFSIYTDTAHGSFVIYINNLESLNRSVEKALDRDRQRYPDKWDANGNTAREQLYFEFKYAEADYPFMYDSMPERLQKWLRIYACVSMEQPHHLEIEQNYIFEKQLFDSQFFLIAIDVIHRLRNDFQQLQRTGTFIAYVSAADGVGGDPLTTSQLLRRCVNEEQLYKAMPEVQEQDEAFRMAVSAVRQHSLREQVLHWVTVIEEGEFSEDSPYSFWKTDYEAYEQLLELGGPAVPFIREHLNGELKLDTRLILEMVMRDLGEIVP
;
A
#
# COMPACT_ATOMS: atom_id res chain seq x y z
N MET A 1 19.72 9.57 7.41
CA MET A 1 18.71 8.97 6.51
C MET A 1 17.44 8.69 7.29
N TYR A 2 16.30 9.00 6.67
CA TYR A 2 14.96 8.80 7.21
C TYR A 2 14.32 7.54 6.63
N THR A 3 14.39 7.36 5.30
CA THR A 3 13.79 6.19 4.64
C THR A 3 14.65 5.59 3.54
N PHE A 4 14.40 4.32 3.29
CA PHE A 4 14.83 3.58 2.13
C PHE A 4 13.61 2.83 1.59
N SER A 5 13.19 3.09 0.35
CA SER A 5 12.11 2.32 -0.28
C SER A 5 12.60 1.61 -1.53
N ILE A 6 12.03 0.43 -1.78
CA ILE A 6 12.07 -0.23 -3.08
C ILE A 6 10.68 -0.10 -3.66
N TYR A 7 10.55 0.76 -4.66
CA TYR A 7 9.35 0.87 -5.46
C TYR A 7 9.33 -0.23 -6.51
N THR A 8 8.23 -0.98 -6.54
CA THR A 8 7.99 -2.05 -7.52
C THR A 8 7.04 -1.54 -8.60
N ASP A 9 7.52 -1.51 -9.84
CA ASP A 9 6.72 -1.20 -11.02
C ASP A 9 6.35 -2.51 -11.72
N THR A 10 5.18 -3.06 -11.43
CA THR A 10 4.72 -4.33 -12.02
C THR A 10 4.25 -4.14 -13.46
N ALA A 11 3.91 -2.91 -13.87
CA ALA A 11 3.60 -2.60 -15.26
C ALA A 11 4.83 -2.72 -16.16
N HIS A 12 5.97 -2.19 -15.74
CA HIS A 12 7.20 -2.16 -16.55
C HIS A 12 8.25 -3.19 -16.12
N GLY A 13 8.00 -3.95 -15.05
CA GLY A 13 8.96 -4.93 -14.55
C GLY A 13 10.24 -4.29 -14.03
N SER A 14 10.12 -3.32 -13.14
CA SER A 14 11.30 -2.64 -12.62
C SER A 14 11.25 -2.45 -11.10
N PHE A 15 12.45 -2.34 -10.52
CA PHE A 15 12.66 -1.96 -9.13
C PHE A 15 13.37 -0.61 -9.13
N VAL A 16 12.81 0.36 -8.43
CA VAL A 16 13.39 1.69 -8.26
C VAL A 16 13.70 1.88 -6.79
N ILE A 17 14.92 2.31 -6.47
CA ILE A 17 15.31 2.52 -5.08
C ILE A 17 15.16 4.01 -4.78
N TYR A 18 14.43 4.36 -3.73
CA TYR A 18 14.41 5.72 -3.20
C TYR A 18 15.09 5.78 -1.85
N ILE A 19 15.88 6.84 -1.65
CA ILE A 19 16.56 7.10 -0.39
C ILE A 19 16.19 8.51 0.04
N ASN A 20 15.55 8.63 1.19
CA ASN A 20 15.23 9.93 1.77
C ASN A 20 16.23 10.27 2.89
N ASN A 21 17.11 11.21 2.60
CA ASN A 21 18.02 11.82 3.56
C ASN A 21 17.62 13.28 3.85
N LEU A 22 18.37 13.98 4.70
CA LEU A 22 18.02 15.35 5.08
C LEU A 22 18.05 16.32 3.88
N GLU A 23 18.99 16.12 2.96
CA GLU A 23 19.12 16.95 1.77
C GLU A 23 17.94 16.75 0.81
N SER A 24 17.61 15.49 0.50
CA SER A 24 16.48 15.17 -0.37
C SER A 24 15.15 15.61 0.23
N LEU A 25 14.96 15.41 1.54
CA LEU A 25 13.76 15.84 2.27
C LEU A 25 13.58 17.35 2.17
N ASN A 26 14.62 18.12 2.54
CA ASN A 26 14.56 19.58 2.45
C ASN A 26 14.24 20.02 1.02
N ARG A 27 14.83 19.38 0.01
CA ARG A 27 14.58 19.72 -1.39
C ARG A 27 13.13 19.43 -1.81
N SER A 28 12.56 18.30 -1.43
CA SER A 28 11.14 17.97 -1.68
C SER A 28 10.21 18.98 -1.00
N VAL A 29 10.51 19.36 0.25
CA VAL A 29 9.76 20.39 0.99
C VAL A 29 9.82 21.73 0.27
N GLU A 30 11.00 22.23 -0.09
CA GLU A 30 11.13 23.53 -0.79
C GLU A 30 10.41 23.51 -2.15
N LYS A 31 10.50 22.42 -2.91
CA LYS A 31 9.77 22.26 -4.18
C LYS A 31 8.26 22.34 -4.00
N ALA A 32 7.71 21.71 -2.97
CA ALA A 32 6.27 21.76 -2.69
C ALA A 32 5.84 23.17 -2.25
N LEU A 33 6.62 23.80 -1.36
CA LEU A 33 6.40 25.19 -0.96
C LEU A 33 6.38 26.13 -2.16
N ASP A 34 7.31 25.98 -3.10
CA ASP A 34 7.36 26.80 -4.31
C ASP A 34 6.16 26.56 -5.24
N ARG A 35 5.68 25.31 -5.37
CA ARG A 35 4.44 25.01 -6.10
C ARG A 35 3.23 25.66 -5.43
N ASP A 36 3.13 25.60 -4.11
CA ASP A 36 2.02 26.18 -3.36
C ASP A 36 2.01 27.71 -3.45
N ARG A 37 3.19 28.35 -3.37
CA ARG A 37 3.36 29.79 -3.62
C ARG A 37 2.86 30.20 -5.00
N GLN A 38 3.18 29.42 -6.03
CA GLN A 38 2.73 29.69 -7.40
C GLN A 38 1.22 29.50 -7.55
N ARG A 39 0.63 28.53 -6.83
CA ARG A 39 -0.79 28.20 -6.94
C ARG A 39 -1.69 29.14 -6.12
N TYR A 40 -1.20 29.66 -5.00
CA TYR A 40 -1.96 30.50 -4.06
C TYR A 40 -1.14 31.71 -3.55
N PRO A 41 -0.79 32.67 -4.43
CA PRO A 41 0.08 33.80 -4.07
C PRO A 41 -0.50 34.66 -2.93
N ASP A 42 -1.83 34.77 -2.83
CA ASP A 42 -2.52 35.64 -1.87
C ASP A 42 -2.62 35.05 -0.45
N LYS A 43 -2.31 33.76 -0.25
CA LYS A 43 -2.45 33.06 1.06
C LYS A 43 -1.13 32.90 1.82
N TRP A 44 -0.01 33.32 1.24
CA TRP A 44 1.31 32.93 1.72
C TRP A 44 1.83 33.73 2.93
N ASP A 45 1.43 34.98 3.07
CA ASP A 45 2.10 35.96 3.95
C ASP A 45 1.98 35.72 5.46
N ALA A 46 1.12 34.80 5.93
CA ALA A 46 0.90 34.55 7.36
C ALA A 46 1.44 33.20 7.88
N ASN A 47 1.51 32.16 7.05
CA ASN A 47 1.64 30.76 7.52
C ASN A 47 2.85 30.01 6.93
N GLY A 48 3.78 30.67 6.24
CA GLY A 48 4.85 30.02 5.48
C GLY A 48 5.74 29.06 6.29
N ASN A 49 6.05 29.37 7.57
CA ASN A 49 6.82 28.47 8.42
C ASN A 49 6.03 27.25 8.88
N THR A 50 4.75 27.44 9.24
CA THR A 50 3.84 26.34 9.61
C THR A 50 3.63 25.38 8.44
N ALA A 51 3.48 25.91 7.21
CA ALA A 51 3.37 25.10 5.99
C ALA A 51 4.64 24.28 5.72
N ARG A 52 5.82 24.87 5.96
CA ARG A 52 7.10 24.16 5.81
C ARG A 52 7.25 23.03 6.81
N GLU A 53 6.96 23.28 8.09
CA GLU A 53 7.04 22.25 9.12
C GLU A 53 6.07 21.11 8.83
N GLN A 54 4.85 21.42 8.41
CA GLN A 54 3.86 20.43 8.02
C GLN A 54 4.36 19.57 6.84
N LEU A 55 4.80 20.19 5.74
CA LEU A 55 5.35 19.47 4.58
C LEU A 55 6.60 18.65 4.96
N TYR A 56 7.40 19.13 5.91
CA TYR A 56 8.54 18.38 6.41
C TYR A 56 8.10 17.08 7.08
N PHE A 57 7.05 17.10 7.92
CA PHE A 57 6.52 15.89 8.53
C PHE A 57 5.89 14.95 7.49
N GLU A 58 5.11 15.50 6.55
CA GLU A 58 4.46 14.72 5.49
C GLU A 58 5.48 14.00 4.58
N PHE A 59 6.56 14.66 4.20
CA PHE A 59 7.57 14.07 3.31
C PHE A 59 8.67 13.29 4.02
N LYS A 60 8.77 13.38 5.35
CA LYS A 60 9.86 12.76 6.12
C LYS A 60 10.02 11.28 5.84
N TYR A 61 8.90 10.58 5.63
CA TYR A 61 8.88 9.15 5.35
C TYR A 61 8.40 8.79 3.96
N ALA A 62 8.19 9.78 3.10
CA ALA A 62 7.86 9.56 1.70
C ALA A 62 9.08 9.12 0.89
N GLU A 63 8.81 8.65 -0.32
CA GLU A 63 9.82 8.48 -1.35
C GLU A 63 10.39 9.83 -1.73
N ALA A 64 11.71 9.93 -1.81
CA ALA A 64 12.35 11.17 -2.27
C ALA A 64 12.18 11.34 -3.79
N ASP A 65 12.28 12.57 -4.27
CA ASP A 65 12.29 12.91 -5.72
C ASP A 65 13.51 12.35 -6.50
N TYR A 66 14.36 11.55 -5.86
CA TYR A 66 15.64 11.08 -6.41
C TYR A 66 15.70 9.57 -6.42
N PRO A 67 15.19 8.94 -7.49
CA PRO A 67 15.38 7.51 -7.69
C PRO A 67 16.87 7.22 -7.90
N PHE A 68 17.39 6.29 -7.12
CA PHE A 68 18.65 5.63 -7.41
C PHE A 68 18.39 4.47 -8.36
N MET A 69 19.10 4.46 -9.48
CA MET A 69 19.17 3.32 -10.38
C MET A 69 20.64 2.95 -10.58
N TYR A 70 20.93 1.65 -10.63
CA TYR A 70 22.25 1.18 -10.99
C TYR A 70 22.57 1.55 -12.45
N ASP A 71 23.75 2.13 -12.70
CA ASP A 71 24.24 2.44 -14.05
C ASP A 71 24.30 1.19 -14.95
N SER A 72 24.56 0.02 -14.34
CA SER A 72 24.44 -1.28 -15.00
C SER A 72 23.81 -2.29 -14.04
N MET A 73 22.69 -2.87 -14.45
CA MET A 73 22.09 -3.99 -13.72
C MET A 73 22.84 -5.29 -14.06
N PRO A 74 22.97 -6.23 -13.11
CA PRO A 74 23.46 -7.57 -13.41
C PRO A 74 22.65 -8.20 -14.55
N GLU A 75 23.32 -8.74 -15.56
CA GLU A 75 22.70 -9.26 -16.80
C GLU A 75 21.55 -10.23 -16.52
N ARG A 76 21.72 -11.10 -15.50
CA ARG A 76 20.68 -12.04 -15.09
C ARG A 76 19.41 -11.34 -14.62
N LEU A 77 19.53 -10.32 -13.77
CA LEU A 77 18.37 -9.57 -13.27
C LEU A 77 17.73 -8.81 -14.43
N GLN A 78 18.53 -8.14 -15.26
CA GLN A 78 18.04 -7.42 -16.43
C GLN A 78 17.26 -8.33 -17.39
N LYS A 79 17.74 -9.56 -17.63
CA LYS A 79 17.05 -10.54 -18.48
C LYS A 79 15.68 -10.92 -17.91
N TRP A 80 15.61 -11.21 -16.60
CA TRP A 80 14.34 -11.56 -15.96
C TRP A 80 13.33 -10.41 -15.96
N LEU A 81 13.78 -9.20 -15.61
CA LEU A 81 12.94 -8.00 -15.63
C LEU A 81 12.41 -7.70 -17.04
N ARG A 82 13.25 -7.87 -18.08
CA ARG A 82 12.81 -7.72 -19.48
C ARG A 82 11.77 -8.75 -19.90
N ILE A 83 11.97 -10.03 -19.55
CA ILE A 83 10.98 -11.07 -19.84
C ILE A 83 9.64 -10.71 -19.21
N TYR A 84 9.67 -10.32 -17.93
CA TYR A 84 8.48 -9.90 -17.21
C TYR A 84 7.83 -8.69 -17.87
N ALA A 85 8.57 -7.62 -18.19
CA ALA A 85 8.04 -6.44 -18.86
C ALA A 85 7.34 -6.79 -20.18
N CYS A 86 7.93 -7.67 -21.00
CA CYS A 86 7.31 -8.11 -22.26
C CYS A 86 5.99 -8.87 -22.03
N VAL A 87 5.90 -9.65 -20.95
CA VAL A 87 4.68 -10.36 -20.57
C VAL A 87 3.63 -9.37 -20.06
N SER A 88 3.98 -8.49 -19.13
CA SER A 88 3.07 -7.50 -18.53
C SER A 88 2.53 -6.49 -19.54
N MET A 89 3.32 -6.11 -20.53
CA MET A 89 2.91 -5.21 -21.61
C MET A 89 2.20 -5.91 -22.77
N GLU A 90 1.96 -7.22 -22.69
CA GLU A 90 1.36 -8.03 -23.75
C GLU A 90 2.11 -7.94 -25.10
N GLN A 91 3.43 -7.77 -25.05
CA GLN A 91 4.31 -7.74 -26.22
C GLN A 91 5.29 -8.94 -26.26
N PRO A 92 4.81 -10.19 -26.13
CA PRO A 92 5.69 -11.36 -26.05
C PRO A 92 6.40 -11.68 -27.37
N HIS A 93 6.00 -11.06 -28.48
CA HIS A 93 6.63 -11.28 -29.80
C HIS A 93 8.09 -10.83 -29.88
N HIS A 94 8.55 -10.03 -28.91
CA HIS A 94 9.95 -9.64 -28.75
C HIS A 94 10.79 -10.70 -28.03
N LEU A 95 10.17 -11.75 -27.51
CA LEU A 95 10.84 -12.89 -26.88
C LEU A 95 10.87 -14.04 -27.87
N GLU A 96 12.06 -14.58 -28.15
CA GLU A 96 12.21 -15.86 -28.84
C GLU A 96 11.81 -16.99 -27.87
N ILE A 97 10.51 -17.30 -27.81
CA ILE A 97 10.00 -18.38 -26.96
C ILE A 97 9.64 -19.59 -27.83
N GLU A 98 10.37 -20.68 -27.66
CA GLU A 98 10.12 -21.94 -28.38
C GLU A 98 8.81 -22.62 -27.96
N GLN A 99 8.30 -22.31 -26.75
CA GLN A 99 7.11 -22.90 -26.15
C GLN A 99 6.16 -21.83 -25.61
N ASN A 100 4.86 -21.98 -25.88
CA ASN A 100 3.85 -21.11 -25.28
C ASN A 100 3.66 -21.47 -23.80
N TYR A 101 3.79 -20.47 -22.93
CA TYR A 101 3.48 -20.60 -21.51
C TYR A 101 2.27 -19.73 -21.17
N ILE A 102 1.36 -20.28 -20.37
CA ILE A 102 0.21 -19.55 -19.81
C ILE A 102 0.49 -19.35 -18.33
N PHE A 103 0.42 -18.10 -17.88
CA PHE A 103 0.62 -17.74 -16.49
C PHE A 103 -0.47 -16.78 -16.04
N GLU A 104 -0.85 -16.87 -14.77
CA GLU A 104 -1.72 -15.89 -14.13
C GLU A 104 -0.90 -14.67 -13.73
N LYS A 105 -1.26 -13.50 -14.27
CA LYS A 105 -0.54 -12.24 -14.06
C LYS A 105 -0.37 -11.90 -12.56
N GLN A 106 -1.43 -12.09 -11.77
CA GLN A 106 -1.43 -11.79 -10.33
C GLN A 106 -0.37 -12.59 -9.56
N LEU A 107 -0.10 -13.84 -9.97
CA LEU A 107 0.93 -14.66 -9.35
C LEU A 107 2.32 -14.06 -9.60
N PHE A 108 2.55 -13.52 -10.78
CA PHE A 108 3.80 -12.86 -11.14
C PHE A 108 3.97 -11.50 -10.45
N ASP A 109 2.92 -10.69 -10.40
CA ASP A 109 2.93 -9.38 -9.73
C ASP A 109 3.20 -9.54 -8.21
N SER A 110 2.56 -10.54 -7.59
CA SER A 110 2.78 -10.87 -6.18
C SER A 110 4.24 -11.28 -5.88
N GLN A 111 4.91 -11.97 -6.81
CA GLN A 111 6.32 -12.33 -6.64
C GLN A 111 7.24 -11.11 -6.69
N PHE A 112 6.90 -10.06 -7.43
CA PHE A 112 7.68 -8.82 -7.45
C PHE A 112 7.73 -8.18 -6.07
N PHE A 113 6.58 -8.09 -5.40
CA PHE A 113 6.50 -7.58 -4.03
C PHE A 113 7.31 -8.46 -3.05
N LEU A 114 7.17 -9.79 -3.14
CA LEU A 114 7.89 -10.72 -2.27
C LEU A 114 9.42 -10.62 -2.43
N ILE A 115 9.90 -10.48 -3.68
CA ILE A 115 11.32 -10.27 -3.96
C ILE A 115 11.80 -8.98 -3.30
N ALA A 116 11.07 -7.87 -3.46
CA ALA A 116 11.44 -6.60 -2.86
C ALA A 116 11.45 -6.66 -1.32
N ILE A 117 10.45 -7.32 -0.71
CA ILE A 117 10.37 -7.52 0.74
C ILE A 117 11.58 -8.33 1.23
N ASP A 118 11.91 -9.43 0.56
CA ASP A 118 13.06 -10.26 0.91
C ASP A 118 14.38 -9.49 0.80
N VAL A 119 14.52 -8.62 -0.21
CA VAL A 119 15.69 -7.73 -0.32
C VAL A 119 15.77 -6.77 0.88
N ILE A 120 14.66 -6.11 1.27
CA ILE A 120 14.63 -5.25 2.46
C ILE A 120 15.03 -6.02 3.72
N HIS A 121 14.53 -7.25 3.88
CA HIS A 121 14.84 -8.09 5.05
C HIS A 121 16.32 -8.49 5.08
N ARG A 122 16.91 -8.84 3.94
CA ARG A 122 18.34 -9.17 3.83
C ARG A 122 19.24 -7.98 4.13
N LEU A 123 18.87 -6.79 3.66
CA LEU A 123 19.61 -5.55 3.88
C LEU A 123 19.50 -5.01 5.31
N ARG A 124 18.66 -5.59 6.17
CA ARG A 124 18.40 -5.08 7.52
C ARG A 124 19.67 -4.87 8.35
N ASN A 125 20.63 -5.78 8.26
CA ASN A 125 21.91 -5.64 8.95
C ASN A 125 22.80 -4.59 8.28
N ASP A 126 22.79 -4.52 6.96
CA ASP A 126 23.60 -3.56 6.20
C ASP A 126 23.14 -2.12 6.42
N PHE A 127 21.84 -1.89 6.69
CA PHE A 127 21.33 -0.56 7.06
C PHE A 127 21.98 0.00 8.34
N GLN A 128 22.59 -0.83 9.19
CA GLN A 128 23.33 -0.36 10.37
C GLN A 128 24.58 0.43 10.00
N GLN A 129 25.12 0.23 8.79
CA GLN A 129 26.28 0.96 8.28
C GLN A 129 25.94 2.40 7.89
N LEU A 130 24.65 2.75 7.83
CA LEU A 130 24.18 4.04 7.37
C LEU A 130 23.98 5.01 8.54
N GLN A 131 24.24 6.29 8.30
CA GLN A 131 23.91 7.36 9.26
C GLN A 131 22.40 7.59 9.28
N ARG A 132 21.70 6.80 10.09
CA ARG A 132 20.24 6.72 10.15
C ARG A 132 19.66 7.44 11.37
N THR A 133 18.44 7.95 11.25
CA THR A 133 17.71 8.49 12.40
C THR A 133 17.23 7.36 13.31
N GLY A 134 16.88 7.71 14.55
CA GLY A 134 16.24 6.76 15.48
C GLY A 134 14.87 6.27 15.02
N THR A 135 14.28 6.90 13.99
CA THR A 135 12.99 6.60 13.39
C THR A 135 13.12 6.08 11.95
N PHE A 136 14.31 5.62 11.55
CA PHE A 136 14.54 5.11 10.20
C PHE A 136 13.62 3.91 9.89
N ILE A 137 13.00 3.92 8.72
CA ILE A 137 12.22 2.80 8.19
C ILE A 137 12.68 2.42 6.79
N ALA A 138 12.57 1.14 6.46
CA ALA A 138 12.84 0.62 5.13
C ALA A 138 11.67 -0.24 4.68
N TYR A 139 11.12 0.03 3.50
CA TYR A 139 9.87 -0.59 3.06
C TYR A 139 9.78 -0.78 1.55
N VAL A 140 8.75 -1.49 1.10
CA VAL A 140 8.39 -1.65 -0.31
C VAL A 140 7.14 -0.81 -0.59
N SER A 141 7.12 -0.16 -1.74
CA SER A 141 6.02 0.66 -2.24
C SER A 141 5.65 0.21 -3.65
N ALA A 142 4.43 0.50 -4.08
CA ALA A 142 3.95 0.18 -5.41
C ALA A 142 2.75 1.08 -5.76
N ALA A 143 2.66 1.52 -7.02
CA ALA A 143 1.50 2.29 -7.48
C ALA A 143 0.34 1.39 -7.97
N ASP A 144 0.53 0.07 -8.04
CA ASP A 144 -0.30 -0.85 -8.82
C ASP A 144 -0.77 -2.12 -8.06
N GLY A 145 -0.84 -2.09 -6.74
CA GLY A 145 -1.32 -3.27 -6.00
C GLY A 145 -2.84 -3.40 -5.84
N VAL A 146 -3.21 -4.53 -5.26
CA VAL A 146 -4.59 -4.99 -5.08
C VAL A 146 -5.31 -4.06 -4.10
N GLY A 147 -6.08 -3.10 -4.63
CA GLY A 147 -6.90 -2.14 -3.88
C GLY A 147 -6.36 -0.71 -3.81
N GLY A 148 -5.44 -0.33 -4.69
CA GLY A 148 -4.99 1.06 -4.88
C GLY A 148 -3.67 1.42 -4.16
N ASP A 149 -3.12 2.58 -4.55
CA ASP A 149 -1.79 3.09 -4.15
C ASP A 149 -1.58 3.17 -2.62
N PRO A 150 -2.54 3.67 -1.80
CA PRO A 150 -2.35 3.74 -0.35
C PRO A 150 -2.47 2.38 0.35
N LEU A 151 -3.39 1.52 -0.12
CA LEU A 151 -3.69 0.23 0.50
C LEU A 151 -2.51 -0.74 0.35
N THR A 152 -1.97 -0.78 -0.87
CA THR A 152 -0.81 -1.60 -1.21
C THR A 152 0.41 -1.16 -0.43
N THR A 153 0.67 0.16 -0.39
CA THR A 153 1.84 0.70 0.33
C THR A 153 1.75 0.46 1.84
N SER A 154 0.57 0.61 2.46
CA SER A 154 0.37 0.32 3.89
C SER A 154 0.66 -1.15 4.24
N GLN A 155 0.16 -2.08 3.43
CA GLN A 155 0.40 -3.51 3.62
C GLN A 155 1.88 -3.87 3.45
N LEU A 156 2.50 -3.41 2.36
CA LEU A 156 3.91 -3.66 2.08
C LEU A 156 4.82 -3.08 3.15
N LEU A 157 4.50 -1.88 3.65
CA LEU A 157 5.23 -1.26 4.75
C LEU A 157 5.21 -2.13 6.00
N ARG A 158 4.05 -2.63 6.41
CA ARG A 158 3.90 -3.50 7.59
C ARG A 158 4.54 -4.87 7.44
N ARG A 159 4.75 -5.34 6.20
CA ARG A 159 5.55 -6.56 5.92
C ARG A 159 7.05 -6.32 6.04
N CYS A 160 7.51 -5.08 5.93
CA CYS A 160 8.93 -4.72 5.96
C CYS A 160 9.42 -4.23 7.33
N VAL A 161 8.57 -3.45 8.01
CA VAL A 161 8.88 -2.72 9.23
C VAL A 161 8.12 -3.37 10.39
N ASN A 162 8.80 -3.60 11.52
CA ASN A 162 8.11 -4.06 12.73
C ASN A 162 7.22 -2.94 13.31
N GLU A 163 6.19 -3.34 14.05
CA GLU A 163 5.16 -2.44 14.56
C GLU A 163 5.73 -1.33 15.46
N GLU A 164 6.65 -1.66 16.38
CA GLU A 164 7.28 -0.67 17.27
C GLU A 164 8.01 0.42 16.48
N GLN A 165 8.80 0.03 15.47
CA GLN A 165 9.54 0.97 14.64
C GLN A 165 8.61 1.77 13.73
N LEU A 166 7.52 1.18 13.26
CA LEU A 166 6.49 1.85 12.49
C LEU A 166 5.83 2.96 13.32
N TYR A 167 5.33 2.66 14.52
CA TYR A 167 4.69 3.66 15.38
C TYR A 167 5.66 4.74 15.87
N LYS A 168 6.91 4.38 16.09
CA LYS A 168 7.94 5.37 16.40
C LYS A 168 8.20 6.32 15.23
N ALA A 169 8.09 5.83 13.99
CA ALA A 169 8.24 6.64 12.81
C ALA A 169 7.00 7.50 12.55
N MET A 170 5.82 6.88 12.59
CA MET A 170 4.50 7.42 12.23
C MET A 170 3.52 7.21 13.40
N PRO A 171 3.55 8.05 14.46
CA PRO A 171 2.67 7.90 15.62
C PRO A 171 1.18 7.96 15.28
N GLU A 172 0.81 8.74 14.26
CA GLU A 172 -0.55 8.83 13.74
C GLU A 172 -1.10 7.48 13.29
N VAL A 173 -0.23 6.59 12.77
CA VAL A 173 -0.62 5.22 12.39
C VAL A 173 -0.97 4.39 13.63
N GLN A 174 -0.32 4.64 14.78
CA GLN A 174 -0.66 3.97 16.03
C GLN A 174 -2.04 4.38 16.54
N GLU A 175 -2.34 5.69 16.49
CA GLU A 175 -3.65 6.21 16.88
C GLU A 175 -4.75 5.64 15.99
N GLN A 176 -4.47 5.53 14.70
CA GLN A 176 -5.36 4.92 13.72
C GLN A 176 -5.60 3.44 13.97
N ASP A 177 -4.54 2.66 14.19
CA ASP A 177 -4.65 1.22 14.48
C ASP A 177 -5.39 0.95 15.79
N GLU A 178 -5.20 1.79 16.81
CA GLU A 178 -5.94 1.68 18.07
C GLU A 178 -7.42 2.00 17.89
N ALA A 179 -7.74 3.06 17.14
CA ALA A 179 -9.13 3.40 16.82
C ALA A 179 -9.81 2.27 16.03
N PHE A 180 -9.10 1.67 15.07
CA PHE A 180 -9.59 0.49 14.34
C PHE A 180 -9.84 -0.70 15.28
N ARG A 181 -8.91 -1.02 16.18
CA ARG A 181 -9.10 -2.10 17.18
C ARG A 181 -10.31 -1.87 18.07
N MET A 182 -10.56 -0.63 18.47
CA MET A 182 -11.75 -0.27 19.25
C MET A 182 -13.03 -0.46 18.43
N ALA A 183 -13.04 -0.03 17.16
CA ALA A 183 -14.17 -0.24 16.25
C ALA A 183 -14.49 -1.72 16.08
N VAL A 184 -13.49 -2.55 15.77
CA VAL A 184 -13.64 -4.01 15.68
C VAL A 184 -14.22 -4.60 16.97
N SER A 185 -13.70 -4.17 18.12
CA SER A 185 -14.17 -4.66 19.43
C SER A 185 -15.63 -4.30 19.70
N ALA A 186 -16.06 -3.10 19.29
CA ALA A 186 -17.45 -2.65 19.38
C ALA A 186 -18.34 -3.47 18.43
N VAL A 187 -17.92 -3.66 17.18
CA VAL A 187 -18.63 -4.45 16.17
C VAL A 187 -18.87 -5.88 16.65
N ARG A 188 -17.86 -6.51 17.27
CA ARG A 188 -17.96 -7.87 17.83
C ARG A 188 -19.03 -8.04 18.92
N GLN A 189 -19.53 -6.96 19.54
CA GLN A 189 -20.62 -7.03 20.51
C GLN A 189 -22.01 -7.17 19.87
N HIS A 190 -22.11 -6.93 18.56
CA HIS A 190 -23.37 -7.03 17.82
C HIS A 190 -23.69 -8.46 17.41
N SER A 191 -24.92 -8.71 16.96
CA SER A 191 -25.29 -9.99 16.38
C SER A 191 -24.48 -10.26 15.10
N LEU A 192 -24.31 -11.53 14.74
CA LEU A 192 -23.55 -11.91 13.54
C LEU A 192 -24.06 -11.22 12.26
N ARG A 193 -25.38 -11.05 12.12
CA ARG A 193 -25.98 -10.35 10.99
C ARG A 193 -25.60 -8.86 10.96
N GLU A 194 -25.60 -8.21 12.12
CA GLU A 194 -25.19 -6.81 12.26
C GLU A 194 -23.69 -6.63 12.02
N GLN A 195 -22.85 -7.60 12.42
CA GLN A 195 -21.43 -7.60 12.11
C GLN A 195 -21.18 -7.68 10.60
N VAL A 196 -21.85 -8.61 9.91
CA VAL A 196 -21.75 -8.71 8.44
C VAL A 196 -22.24 -7.43 7.77
N LEU A 197 -23.40 -6.91 8.19
CA LEU A 197 -23.95 -5.66 7.66
C LEU A 197 -22.94 -4.51 7.81
N HIS A 198 -22.35 -4.34 9.00
CA HIS A 198 -21.39 -3.28 9.25
C HIS A 198 -20.20 -3.36 8.29
N TRP A 199 -19.53 -4.52 8.16
CA TRP A 199 -18.37 -4.63 7.30
C TRP A 199 -18.70 -4.52 5.80
N VAL A 200 -19.87 -4.98 5.37
CA VAL A 200 -20.36 -4.75 4.00
C VAL A 200 -20.57 -3.25 3.77
N THR A 201 -21.18 -2.53 4.71
CA THR A 201 -21.37 -1.08 4.63
C THR A 201 -20.04 -0.34 4.57
N VAL A 202 -19.04 -0.75 5.37
CA VAL A 202 -17.68 -0.19 5.31
C VAL A 202 -17.08 -0.30 3.91
N ILE A 203 -17.23 -1.45 3.26
CA ILE A 203 -16.73 -1.69 1.88
C ILE A 203 -17.57 -0.93 0.84
N GLU A 204 -18.87 -0.80 1.04
CA GLU A 204 -19.78 -0.21 0.05
C GLU A 204 -19.78 1.31 0.05
N GLU A 205 -19.92 1.90 1.23
CA GLU A 205 -20.03 3.34 1.39
C GLU A 205 -18.65 3.99 1.49
N GLY A 206 -17.64 3.19 1.87
CA GLY A 206 -16.39 3.70 2.38
C GLY A 206 -16.69 4.40 3.70
N GLU A 207 -16.25 3.84 4.81
CA GLU A 207 -16.51 4.47 6.11
C GLU A 207 -15.86 5.88 6.18
N PHE A 208 -15.03 6.27 5.19
CA PHE A 208 -14.31 7.56 5.09
C PHE A 208 -14.43 8.35 3.79
N SER A 209 -15.66 8.65 3.34
CA SER A 209 -15.90 9.78 2.43
C SER A 209 -15.39 11.11 3.03
N GLU A 210 -15.21 12.18 2.22
CA GLU A 210 -14.59 13.48 2.60
C GLU A 210 -15.12 14.11 3.91
N ASP A 211 -16.29 13.70 4.41
CA ASP A 211 -16.93 14.19 5.64
C ASP A 211 -16.80 13.27 6.88
N SER A 212 -16.06 12.17 6.78
CA SER A 212 -15.97 11.20 7.89
C SER A 212 -14.79 11.45 8.83
N PRO A 213 -14.98 11.37 10.15
CA PRO A 213 -13.96 11.73 11.14
C PRO A 213 -12.79 10.72 11.29
N TYR A 214 -12.71 9.63 10.53
CA TYR A 214 -11.66 8.62 10.75
C TYR A 214 -10.94 8.10 9.49
N SER A 215 -10.15 8.89 8.77
CA SER A 215 -9.40 8.37 7.60
C SER A 215 -8.36 7.28 7.97
N PHE A 216 -8.71 6.00 7.87
CA PHE A 216 -7.76 4.89 8.06
C PHE A 216 -7.21 4.40 6.71
N TRP A 217 -5.92 4.08 6.66
CA TRP A 217 -5.22 3.66 5.43
C TRP A 217 -5.58 2.23 4.92
N LYS A 218 -6.62 1.58 5.46
CA LYS A 218 -6.82 0.11 5.33
C LYS A 218 -8.28 -0.41 5.27
N THR A 219 -9.28 0.43 5.06
CA THR A 219 -10.70 0.06 5.32
C THR A 219 -11.18 -1.20 4.64
N ASP A 220 -10.94 -1.35 3.34
CA ASP A 220 -11.62 -2.40 2.58
C ASP A 220 -10.95 -3.77 2.79
N TYR A 221 -9.63 -3.78 2.94
CA TYR A 221 -8.87 -5.00 3.25
C TYR A 221 -9.12 -5.45 4.69
N GLU A 222 -9.15 -4.53 5.65
CA GLU A 222 -9.41 -4.90 7.04
C GLU A 222 -10.88 -5.32 7.23
N ALA A 223 -11.84 -4.68 6.57
CA ALA A 223 -13.23 -5.13 6.54
C ALA A 223 -13.36 -6.52 5.88
N TYR A 224 -12.61 -6.78 4.81
CA TYR A 224 -12.50 -8.12 4.21
C TYR A 224 -11.94 -9.14 5.21
N GLU A 225 -10.85 -8.84 5.93
CA GLU A 225 -10.29 -9.73 6.95
C GLU A 225 -11.29 -9.98 8.08
N GLN A 226 -12.00 -8.95 8.53
CA GLN A 226 -13.03 -9.10 9.55
C GLN A 226 -14.19 -9.98 9.07
N LEU A 227 -14.63 -9.86 7.81
CA LEU A 227 -15.64 -10.76 7.22
C LEU A 227 -15.16 -12.21 7.15
N LEU A 228 -13.89 -12.45 6.82
CA LEU A 228 -13.30 -13.80 6.86
C LEU A 228 -13.23 -14.37 8.26
N GLU A 229 -12.87 -13.57 9.26
CA GLU A 229 -12.79 -14.00 10.67
C GLU A 229 -14.13 -14.46 11.23
N LEU A 230 -15.26 -13.98 10.70
CA LEU A 230 -16.60 -14.46 11.08
C LEU A 230 -16.87 -15.91 10.64
N GLY A 231 -16.15 -16.39 9.63
CA GLY A 231 -16.16 -17.78 9.16
C GLY A 231 -17.48 -18.23 8.51
N GLY A 232 -17.62 -19.56 8.36
CA GLY A 232 -18.78 -20.19 7.72
C GLY A 232 -20.17 -19.73 8.22
N PRO A 233 -20.38 -19.42 9.52
CA PRO A 233 -21.66 -18.89 9.99
C PRO A 233 -22.10 -17.57 9.33
N ALA A 234 -21.17 -16.77 8.80
CA ALA A 234 -21.48 -15.50 8.14
C ALA A 234 -22.03 -15.67 6.71
N VAL A 235 -21.78 -16.81 6.06
CA VAL A 235 -22.12 -17.10 4.66
C VAL A 235 -23.57 -16.77 4.29
N PRO A 236 -24.60 -17.15 5.07
CA PRO A 236 -25.98 -16.85 4.71
C PRO A 236 -26.26 -15.34 4.63
N PHE A 237 -25.62 -14.55 5.49
CA PHE A 237 -25.79 -13.09 5.54
C PHE A 237 -25.01 -12.40 4.41
N ILE A 238 -23.79 -12.86 4.12
CA ILE A 238 -23.01 -12.36 2.97
C ILE A 238 -23.75 -12.63 1.66
N ARG A 239 -24.36 -13.81 1.52
CA ARG A 239 -25.18 -14.17 0.35
C ARG A 239 -26.45 -13.33 0.23
N GLU A 240 -27.04 -12.92 1.36
CA GLU A 240 -28.16 -11.97 1.36
C GLU A 240 -27.76 -10.65 0.69
N HIS A 241 -26.58 -10.12 1.03
CA HIS A 241 -26.03 -8.90 0.43
C HIS A 241 -25.67 -9.07 -1.05
N LEU A 242 -25.01 -10.17 -1.43
CA LEU A 242 -24.64 -10.45 -2.83
C LEU A 242 -25.84 -10.51 -3.78
N ASN A 243 -27.01 -10.93 -3.28
CA ASN A 243 -28.26 -10.95 -4.05
C ASN A 243 -28.93 -9.57 -4.18
N GLY A 244 -28.42 -8.55 -3.49
CA GLY A 244 -28.91 -7.18 -3.54
C GLY A 244 -28.28 -6.34 -4.66
N GLU A 245 -28.65 -5.06 -4.67
CA GLU A 245 -27.95 -4.04 -5.45
C GLU A 245 -26.70 -3.62 -4.67
N LEU A 246 -25.52 -3.86 -5.26
CA LEU A 246 -24.22 -3.48 -4.71
C LEU A 246 -23.41 -2.80 -5.81
N LYS A 247 -22.50 -1.90 -5.43
CA LYS A 247 -21.44 -1.44 -6.33
C LYS A 247 -20.61 -2.65 -6.83
N LEU A 248 -20.11 -2.55 -8.06
CA LEU A 248 -19.33 -3.64 -8.69
C LEU A 248 -18.13 -4.06 -7.83
N ASP A 249 -17.39 -3.08 -7.30
CA ASP A 249 -16.19 -3.35 -6.49
C ASP A 249 -16.54 -4.05 -5.17
N THR A 250 -17.59 -3.60 -4.49
CA THR A 250 -18.12 -4.25 -3.27
C THR A 250 -18.53 -5.69 -3.55
N ARG A 251 -19.23 -5.92 -4.67
CA ARG A 251 -19.62 -7.28 -5.07
C ARG A 251 -18.39 -8.17 -5.28
N LEU A 252 -17.38 -7.69 -6.01
CA LEU A 252 -16.14 -8.45 -6.24
C LEU A 252 -15.42 -8.83 -4.94
N ILE A 253 -15.39 -7.92 -3.96
CA ILE A 253 -14.80 -8.18 -2.63
C ILE A 253 -15.60 -9.26 -1.89
N LEU A 254 -16.93 -9.17 -1.86
CA LEU A 254 -17.76 -10.19 -1.19
C LEU A 254 -17.69 -11.56 -1.88
N GLU A 255 -17.60 -11.61 -3.21
CA GLU A 255 -17.36 -12.85 -3.95
C GLU A 255 -15.98 -13.45 -3.64
N MET A 256 -14.98 -12.61 -3.38
CA MET A 256 -13.66 -13.04 -2.89
C MET A 256 -13.76 -13.65 -1.49
N VAL A 257 -14.42 -12.97 -0.55
CA VAL A 257 -14.69 -13.50 0.80
C VAL A 257 -15.36 -14.88 0.73
N MET A 258 -16.39 -15.04 -0.12
CA MET A 258 -17.09 -16.31 -0.27
C MET A 258 -16.17 -17.41 -0.81
N ARG A 259 -15.33 -17.11 -1.81
CA ARG A 259 -14.34 -18.08 -2.33
C ARG A 259 -13.34 -18.50 -1.27
N ASP A 260 -12.84 -17.56 -0.48
CA ASP A 260 -11.83 -17.83 0.55
C ASP A 260 -12.41 -18.53 1.78
N LEU A 261 -13.72 -18.39 2.03
CA LEU A 261 -14.48 -19.23 2.96
C LEU A 261 -14.79 -20.64 2.42
N GLY A 262 -14.42 -20.93 1.16
CA GLY A 262 -14.61 -22.23 0.52
C GLY A 262 -15.98 -22.43 -0.15
N GLU A 263 -16.74 -21.35 -0.37
CA GLU A 263 -18.04 -21.40 -1.02
C GLU A 263 -17.93 -21.22 -2.55
N ILE A 264 -18.78 -21.94 -3.29
CA ILE A 264 -18.90 -21.77 -4.74
C ILE A 264 -19.81 -20.57 -5.00
N VAL A 265 -19.24 -19.53 -5.61
CA VAL A 265 -19.98 -18.37 -6.10
C VAL A 265 -20.49 -18.68 -7.52
N PRO A 266 -21.80 -18.52 -7.80
CA PRO A 266 -22.37 -18.76 -9.13
C PRO A 266 -21.99 -17.70 -10.18
#